data_AF-A0A7X9ANS7-F1
#
_entry.id   AF-A0A7X9ANS7-F1
#
_cell.length_a   1.000
_cell.length_b   1.000
_cell.length_c   1.000
_cell.angle_alpha   90.00
_cell.angle_beta   90.00
_cell.angle_gamma   90.00
#
_symmetry.space_group_name_H-M   'P 1'
#
loop_
_entity.id
_entity.type
_entity.pdbx_description
1 polymer ?
#
loop_
_entity_poly.entity_id
_entity_poly.type
_entity_poly.pdbx_seq_one_letter_code
_entity_poly.pdbx_strand_id
1 'polypeptide(L)'
;IVLNERISLEGGNKTYYADLYVPSCKLDIEYDSEEHHTGTSALARDRERAAHLESEGYRVVSVGYSQLNNLKAFRNLARQLSRLIGKRIYIRARKFFESFVALRDLLLRKGHSIRSRFRKIHSYEVPWHSGVRTAYRIYLAAWNRLIRHPNLPLVLTRAP
;
A
#
# COMPACT_ATOMS: atom_id res chain seq x y z
N ILE A 1 -7.15 2.18 8.21
CA ILE A 1 -7.25 2.15 6.74
C ILE A 1 -8.21 1.03 6.42
N VAL A 2 -9.22 1.30 5.61
CA VAL A 2 -10.29 0.36 5.26
C VAL A 2 -10.34 0.26 3.74
N LEU A 3 -10.64 -0.93 3.21
CA LEU A 3 -10.74 -1.18 1.77
C LEU A 3 -12.20 -1.16 1.34
N ASN A 4 -12.46 -0.61 0.15
CA ASN A 4 -13.80 -0.58 -0.45
C ASN A 4 -14.87 -0.02 0.51
N GLU A 5 -14.54 1.08 1.19
CA GLU A 5 -15.40 1.67 2.21
C GLU A 5 -16.52 2.48 1.57
N ARG A 6 -17.75 2.28 2.04
CA ARG A 6 -18.89 3.09 1.62
C ARG A 6 -18.85 4.46 2.33
N ILE A 7 -18.79 5.53 1.56
CA ILE A 7 -18.89 6.91 2.05
C ILE A 7 -20.26 7.47 1.63
N SER A 8 -21.10 7.77 2.61
CA SER A 8 -22.37 8.48 2.41
C SER A 8 -22.22 9.93 2.84
N LEU A 9 -22.58 10.87 1.96
CA LEU A 9 -22.47 12.30 2.26
C LEU A 9 -23.63 12.75 3.17
N GLU A 10 -23.44 13.83 3.95
CA GLU A 10 -24.42 14.27 4.95
C GLU A 10 -25.81 14.59 4.36
N GLY A 11 -25.87 15.01 3.09
CA GLY A 11 -27.13 15.22 2.36
C GLY A 11 -27.87 13.95 1.92
N GLY A 12 -27.36 12.74 2.20
CA GLY A 12 -28.01 11.44 1.94
C GLY A 12 -28.16 11.02 0.48
N ASN A 13 -28.05 11.95 -0.47
CA ASN A 13 -28.42 11.73 -1.87
C ASN A 13 -27.31 11.15 -2.74
N LYS A 14 -26.06 11.09 -2.24
CA LYS A 14 -24.91 10.55 -2.97
C LYS A 14 -24.11 9.61 -2.06
N THR A 15 -23.74 8.46 -2.63
CA THR A 15 -22.90 7.45 -1.98
C THR A 15 -21.77 7.08 -2.92
N TYR A 16 -20.56 7.00 -2.36
CA TYR A 16 -19.33 6.63 -3.06
C TYR A 16 -18.66 5.43 -2.38
N TYR A 17 -17.80 4.74 -3.11
CA TYR A 17 -16.98 3.64 -2.58
C TYR A 17 -15.52 3.96 -2.79
N ALA A 18 -14.80 4.14 -1.70
CA ALA A 18 -13.38 4.44 -1.69
C ALA A 18 -12.57 3.15 -1.78
N ASP A 19 -11.68 3.01 -2.76
CA ASP A 19 -10.79 1.85 -2.85
C ASP A 19 -10.01 1.65 -1.55
N LEU A 20 -9.46 2.75 -1.01
CA LEU A 20 -8.71 2.76 0.24
C LEU A 20 -9.00 4.03 1.04
N TYR A 21 -9.71 3.88 2.15
CA TYR A 21 -10.11 4.99 3.02
C TYR A 21 -9.27 5.06 4.31
N VAL A 22 -8.89 6.28 4.71
CA VAL A 22 -8.25 6.58 5.99
C VAL A 22 -9.17 7.45 6.85
N PRO A 23 -10.01 6.84 7.72
CA PRO A 23 -11.02 7.55 8.50
C PRO A 23 -10.46 8.68 9.35
N SER A 24 -9.30 8.46 9.98
CA SER A 24 -8.69 9.41 10.92
C SER A 24 -8.39 10.79 10.32
N CYS A 25 -8.39 10.93 8.98
CA CYS A 25 -8.10 12.19 8.32
C CYS A 25 -8.90 12.40 7.03
N LYS A 26 -10.08 11.77 6.93
CA LYS A 26 -11.00 11.77 5.78
C LYS A 26 -10.27 11.69 4.43
N LEU A 27 -9.29 10.79 4.32
CA LEU A 27 -8.47 10.65 3.10
C LEU A 27 -8.96 9.44 2.30
N ASP A 28 -9.42 9.71 1.09
CA ASP A 28 -9.77 8.75 0.06
C ASP A 28 -8.60 8.58 -0.93
N ILE A 29 -8.20 7.34 -1.22
CA ILE A 29 -7.09 7.00 -2.10
C ILE A 29 -7.62 6.03 -3.14
N GLU A 30 -7.70 6.49 -4.37
CA GLU A 30 -8.35 5.77 -5.48
C GLU A 30 -7.31 5.29 -6.47
N TYR A 31 -7.45 4.07 -6.97
CA TYR A 31 -6.60 3.56 -8.04
C TYR A 31 -7.15 3.98 -9.40
N ASP A 32 -6.38 4.81 -10.11
CA ASP A 32 -6.68 5.20 -11.48
C ASP A 32 -6.12 4.14 -12.44
N SER A 33 -6.99 3.22 -12.86
CA SER A 33 -6.63 2.24 -13.88
C SER A 33 -6.55 2.95 -15.24
N GLU A 34 -5.35 3.00 -15.83
CA GLU A 34 -5.08 3.60 -17.15
C GLU A 34 -5.95 3.01 -18.29
N GLU A 35 -6.61 1.88 -18.05
CA GLU A 35 -7.46 1.16 -19.01
C GLU A 35 -8.89 1.74 -19.17
N HIS A 36 -9.32 2.72 -18.36
CA HIS A 36 -10.75 3.11 -18.29
C HIS A 36 -11.11 4.60 -18.41
N HIS A 37 -10.17 5.54 -18.60
CA HIS A 37 -10.48 6.99 -18.53
C HIS A 37 -10.20 7.81 -19.82
N THR A 38 -10.34 7.22 -21.01
CA THR A 38 -10.15 7.94 -22.28
C THR A 38 -11.35 8.77 -22.78
N GLY A 39 -12.43 8.88 -22.00
CA GLY A 39 -13.62 9.66 -22.35
C GLY A 39 -13.79 10.94 -21.52
N THR A 40 -14.11 12.07 -22.17
CA THR A 40 -14.39 13.37 -21.52
C THR A 40 -15.47 13.27 -20.43
N SER A 41 -16.43 12.37 -20.59
CA SER A 41 -17.50 12.10 -19.63
C SER A 41 -17.05 11.36 -18.36
N ALA A 42 -16.00 10.53 -18.44
CA ALA A 42 -15.42 9.87 -17.26
C ALA A 42 -14.69 10.90 -16.39
N LEU A 43 -13.84 11.73 -17.03
CA LEU A 43 -13.14 12.82 -16.36
C LEU A 43 -14.08 13.82 -15.68
N ALA A 44 -15.24 14.11 -16.29
CA ALA A 44 -16.24 14.98 -15.69
C ALA A 44 -16.85 14.34 -14.42
N ARG A 45 -17.20 13.05 -14.46
CA ARG A 45 -17.74 12.31 -13.31
C ARG A 45 -16.73 12.20 -12.17
N ASP A 46 -15.45 11.96 -12.48
CA ASP A 46 -14.40 11.86 -11.46
C ASP A 46 -14.17 13.21 -10.77
N ARG A 47 -14.19 14.31 -11.53
CA ARG A 47 -14.14 15.67 -10.96
C ARG A 47 -15.36 16.00 -10.12
N GLU A 48 -16.56 15.66 -10.59
CA GLU A 48 -17.80 15.88 -9.85
C GLU A 48 -17.79 15.09 -8.53
N ARG A 49 -17.36 13.82 -8.56
CA ARG A 49 -17.18 12.99 -7.35
C ARG A 49 -16.20 13.63 -6.37
N ALA A 50 -15.02 14.02 -6.84
CA ALA A 50 -14.01 14.66 -6.00
C ALA A 50 -14.55 15.93 -5.36
N ALA A 51 -15.25 16.77 -6.12
CA ALA A 51 -15.83 18.02 -5.61
C ALA A 51 -16.85 17.78 -4.47
N HIS A 52 -17.72 16.77 -4.58
CA HIS A 52 -18.66 16.48 -3.49
C HIS A 52 -17.97 15.93 -2.23
N LEU A 53 -16.94 15.10 -2.40
CA LEU A 53 -16.18 14.60 -1.28
C LEU A 53 -15.41 15.75 -0.60
N GLU A 54 -14.80 16.63 -1.39
CA GLU A 54 -14.07 17.79 -0.89
C GLU A 54 -14.97 18.79 -0.17
N SER A 55 -16.21 19.02 -0.63
CA SER A 55 -17.17 19.88 0.08
C SER A 55 -17.54 19.38 1.48
N GLU A 56 -17.39 18.07 1.71
CA GLU A 56 -17.66 17.40 2.99
C GLU A 56 -16.37 17.19 3.83
N GLY A 57 -15.27 17.82 3.39
CA GLY A 57 -13.98 17.83 4.06
C GLY A 57 -13.13 16.58 3.83
N TYR A 58 -13.46 15.75 2.83
CA TYR A 58 -12.59 14.66 2.39
C TYR A 58 -11.48 15.18 1.49
N ARG A 59 -10.38 14.44 1.43
CA ARG A 59 -9.31 14.65 0.45
C ARG A 59 -9.25 13.42 -0.43
N VAL A 60 -9.26 13.61 -1.75
CA VAL A 60 -9.18 12.50 -2.72
C VAL A 60 -7.80 12.49 -3.36
N VAL A 61 -7.15 11.33 -3.41
CA VAL A 61 -5.86 11.12 -4.08
C VAL A 61 -5.99 10.00 -5.08
N SER A 62 -5.98 10.34 -6.37
CA SER A 62 -5.86 9.37 -7.45
C SER A 62 -4.43 8.86 -7.57
N VAL A 63 -4.28 7.55 -7.73
CA VAL A 63 -3.01 6.84 -7.82
C VAL A 63 -2.95 6.07 -9.13
N GLY A 64 -2.08 6.50 -10.04
CA GLY A 64 -1.89 5.84 -11.32
C GLY A 64 -0.98 4.60 -11.24
N TYR A 65 -1.09 3.73 -12.25
CA TYR A 65 -0.27 2.52 -12.38
C TYR A 65 1.24 2.82 -12.32
N SER A 66 1.71 3.85 -13.03
CA SER A 66 3.13 4.24 -13.02
C SER A 66 3.66 4.63 -11.63
N GLN A 67 2.81 5.21 -10.77
CA GLN A 67 3.16 5.53 -9.38
C GLN A 67 3.28 4.27 -8.53
N LEU A 68 2.54 3.20 -8.84
CA LEU A 68 2.63 1.92 -8.13
C LEU A 68 3.78 1.04 -8.63
N ASN A 69 3.97 0.94 -9.94
CA ASN A 69 4.91 0.01 -10.56
C ASN A 69 6.38 0.49 -10.48
N ASN A 70 6.62 1.81 -10.42
CA ASN A 70 7.97 2.36 -10.31
C ASN A 70 8.38 2.58 -8.85
N LEU A 71 9.49 1.96 -8.41
CA LEU A 71 9.95 2.02 -7.02
C LEU A 71 10.22 3.46 -6.49
N LYS A 72 10.74 4.34 -7.35
CA LYS A 72 11.00 5.75 -7.00
C LYS A 72 9.70 6.53 -6.90
N ALA A 73 8.77 6.32 -7.82
CA ALA A 73 7.46 6.95 -7.81
C ALA A 73 6.64 6.48 -6.60
N PHE A 74 6.62 5.18 -6.33
CA PHE A 74 5.94 4.58 -5.18
C PHE A 74 6.48 5.14 -3.86
N ARG A 75 7.81 5.27 -3.74
CA ARG A 75 8.43 5.90 -2.57
C ARG A 75 7.92 7.34 -2.36
N ASN A 76 7.76 8.10 -3.44
CA ASN A 76 7.28 9.47 -3.37
C ASN A 76 5.79 9.51 -3.00
N LEU A 77 4.97 8.65 -3.61
CA LEU A 77 3.56 8.46 -3.27
C LEU A 77 3.40 8.12 -1.78
N ALA A 78 4.10 7.10 -1.29
CA ALA A 78 4.05 6.71 0.12
C ALA A 78 4.42 7.89 1.04
N ARG A 79 5.44 8.68 0.69
CA ARG A 79 5.80 9.89 1.45
C ARG A 79 4.71 10.96 1.42
N GLN A 80 4.09 11.21 0.27
CA GLN A 80 2.96 12.13 0.15
C GLN A 80 1.81 11.68 1.03
N LEU A 81 1.37 10.44 0.90
CA LEU A 81 0.30 9.87 1.73
C LEU A 81 0.64 9.94 3.23
N SER A 82 1.89 9.66 3.60
CA SER A 82 2.34 9.76 4.99
C SER A 82 2.19 11.17 5.59
N ARG A 83 2.40 12.21 4.78
CA ARG A 83 2.18 13.61 5.19
C ARG A 83 0.69 13.91 5.33
N LEU A 84 -0.15 13.45 4.41
CA LEU A 84 -1.60 13.61 4.49
C LEU A 84 -2.21 12.90 5.71
N ILE A 85 -1.67 11.73 6.06
CA ILE A 85 -2.07 10.96 7.25
C ILE A 85 -1.45 11.53 8.53
N GLY A 86 -0.43 12.39 8.45
CA GLY A 86 0.26 12.93 9.61
C GLY A 86 1.13 11.91 10.34
N LYS A 87 1.66 10.90 9.63
CA LYS A 87 2.49 9.83 10.21
C LYS A 87 3.82 9.73 9.49
N ARG A 88 4.92 9.63 10.23
CA ARG A 88 6.26 9.42 9.66
C ARG A 88 6.46 7.96 9.27
N ILE A 89 6.94 7.70 8.06
CA ILE A 89 7.39 6.35 7.67
C ILE A 89 8.75 6.07 8.29
N TYR A 90 8.80 5.07 9.17
CA TYR A 90 10.03 4.56 9.75
C TYR A 90 9.94 3.04 9.91
N ILE A 91 10.76 2.30 9.17
CA ILE A 91 10.75 0.84 9.17
C ILE A 91 11.50 0.32 10.39
N ARG A 92 10.78 -0.36 11.30
CA ARG A 92 11.32 -0.82 12.60
C ARG A 92 11.54 -2.33 12.70
N ALA A 93 10.94 -3.13 11.83
CA ALA A 93 10.85 -4.58 12.04
C ALA A 93 11.22 -5.36 10.78
N ARG A 94 11.86 -6.53 10.97
CA ARG A 94 12.14 -7.47 9.87
C ARG A 94 10.87 -7.95 9.15
N LYS A 95 9.75 -8.05 9.90
CA LYS A 95 8.45 -8.47 9.39
C LYS A 95 7.96 -7.59 8.24
N PHE A 96 8.41 -6.32 8.18
CA PHE A 96 8.12 -5.46 7.03
C PHE A 96 8.55 -6.10 5.70
N PHE A 97 9.75 -6.69 5.64
CA PHE A 97 10.27 -7.30 4.42
C PHE A 97 9.50 -8.56 4.04
N GLU A 98 9.13 -9.37 5.03
CA GLU A 98 8.31 -10.58 4.83
C GLU A 98 6.91 -10.21 4.32
N SER A 99 6.26 -9.25 4.97
CA SER A 99 4.94 -8.74 4.56
C SER A 99 5.00 -8.07 3.18
N PHE A 100 6.07 -7.34 2.86
CA PHE A 100 6.26 -6.73 1.54
C PHE A 100 6.36 -7.78 0.44
N VAL A 101 7.14 -8.85 0.65
CA VAL A 101 7.21 -9.97 -0.31
C VAL A 101 5.87 -10.65 -0.47
N ALA A 102 5.21 -10.99 0.65
CA ALA A 102 3.92 -11.66 0.62
C ALA A 102 2.86 -10.85 -0.15
N LEU A 103 2.79 -9.53 0.11
CA LEU A 103 1.89 -8.64 -0.60
C LEU A 103 2.24 -8.51 -2.08
N ARG A 104 3.52 -8.31 -2.41
CA ARG A 104 3.99 -8.21 -3.80
C ARG A 104 3.66 -9.49 -4.58
N ASP A 105 3.90 -10.65 -3.99
CA ASP A 105 3.59 -11.93 -4.62
C ASP A 105 2.09 -12.13 -4.83
N LEU A 106 1.26 -11.73 -3.85
CA LEU A 106 -0.20 -11.73 -3.97
C LEU A 106 -0.68 -10.84 -5.13
N LEU A 107 -0.12 -9.65 -5.27
CA LEU A 107 -0.52 -8.68 -6.30
C LEU A 107 -0.02 -9.07 -7.71
N LEU A 108 1.16 -9.67 -7.81
CA LEU A 108 1.76 -10.08 -9.10
C LEU A 108 1.23 -11.42 -9.63
N ARG A 109 0.75 -12.30 -8.76
CA ARG A 109 0.18 -13.60 -9.13
C ARG A 109 -1.31 -13.56 -8.81
N LYS A 110 -2.14 -13.14 -9.77
CA LYS A 110 -3.61 -13.15 -9.66
C LYS A 110 -4.12 -14.54 -9.22
N GLY A 111 -4.22 -14.77 -7.91
CA GLY A 111 -4.65 -16.04 -7.32
C GLY A 111 -3.73 -17.23 -7.62
N HIS A 112 -3.78 -18.27 -6.79
CA HIS A 112 -3.24 -19.60 -7.11
C HIS A 112 -1.71 -19.73 -7.15
N SER A 113 -1.05 -19.39 -6.04
CA SER A 113 -0.13 -20.28 -5.31
C SER A 113 0.78 -19.45 -4.39
N ILE A 114 0.41 -19.40 -3.10
CA ILE A 114 1.42 -19.25 -2.04
C ILE A 114 2.16 -20.59 -1.99
N ARG A 115 2.90 -20.92 -3.04
CA ARG A 115 3.91 -21.96 -3.00
C ARG A 115 5.24 -21.30 -3.26
N SER A 116 6.00 -21.27 -2.18
CA SER A 116 7.44 -21.47 -2.17
C SER A 116 8.19 -20.66 -3.21
N ARG A 117 8.73 -19.51 -2.78
CA ARG A 117 10.17 -19.33 -2.96
C ARG A 117 10.74 -18.75 -1.69
N PHE A 118 11.62 -19.52 -1.04
CA PHE A 118 12.67 -18.98 -0.21
C PHE A 118 13.55 -18.07 -1.09
N ARG A 119 13.04 -16.90 -1.48
CA ARG A 119 13.79 -15.88 -2.20
C ARG A 119 14.19 -14.81 -1.21
N LYS A 120 15.49 -14.61 -1.08
CA LYS A 120 16.04 -13.49 -0.32
C LYS A 120 15.59 -12.20 -1.02
N ILE A 121 14.87 -11.34 -0.31
CA ILE A 121 14.64 -9.97 -0.79
C ILE A 121 15.93 -9.16 -0.65
N HIS A 122 16.27 -8.40 -1.68
CA HIS A 122 17.35 -7.43 -1.63
C HIS A 122 16.82 -6.05 -1.23
N SER A 123 17.64 -5.25 -0.54
CA SER A 123 17.22 -3.92 -0.08
C SER A 123 16.88 -2.93 -1.21
N TYR A 124 17.35 -3.17 -2.43
CA TYR A 124 17.00 -2.36 -3.61
C TYR A 124 15.66 -2.76 -4.24
N GLU A 125 15.09 -3.91 -3.87
CA GLU A 125 13.75 -4.33 -4.31
C GLU A 125 12.63 -3.64 -3.50
N VAL A 126 12.98 -2.94 -2.42
CA VAL A 126 12.02 -2.20 -1.58
C VAL A 126 12.21 -0.68 -1.71
N PRO A 127 11.13 0.10 -1.58
CA PRO A 127 11.23 1.56 -1.55
C PRO A 127 12.10 2.02 -0.37
N TRP A 128 13.02 2.94 -0.66
CA TRP A 128 13.94 3.44 0.37
C TRP A 128 13.24 4.36 1.39
N HIS A 129 13.05 3.87 2.61
CA HIS A 129 12.56 4.64 3.77
C HIS A 129 13.56 4.64 4.92
N SER A 130 13.36 5.56 5.88
CA SER A 130 14.17 5.58 7.08
C SER A 130 14.01 4.28 7.86
N GLY A 131 15.11 3.75 8.40
CA GLY A 131 15.13 2.45 9.07
C GLY A 131 15.35 1.24 8.15
N VAL A 132 15.21 1.36 6.82
CA VAL A 132 15.36 0.21 5.89
C VAL A 132 16.73 -0.45 6.02
N ARG A 133 17.85 0.30 5.98
CA ARG A 133 19.21 -0.28 6.15
C ARG A 133 19.35 -1.06 7.46
N THR A 134 18.91 -0.46 8.57
CA THR A 134 19.01 -1.05 9.91
C THR A 134 18.16 -2.31 10.01
N ALA A 135 16.88 -2.23 9.63
CA ALA A 135 15.96 -3.36 9.65
C ALA A 135 16.39 -4.48 8.68
N TYR A 136 17.00 -4.13 7.54
CA TYR A 136 17.51 -5.10 6.58
C TYR A 136 18.66 -5.94 7.13
N ARG A 137 19.54 -5.37 7.97
CA ARG A 137 20.58 -6.15 8.67
C ARG A 137 19.96 -7.21 9.59
N ILE A 138 18.90 -6.85 10.32
CA ILE A 138 18.16 -7.77 11.19
C ILE A 138 17.48 -8.87 10.35
N TYR A 139 16.84 -8.48 9.24
CA TYR A 139 16.27 -9.41 8.28
C TYR A 139 17.33 -10.40 7.75
N LEU A 140 18.51 -9.89 7.35
CA LEU A 140 19.60 -10.70 6.80
C LEU A 140 20.13 -11.72 7.82
N ALA A 141 20.26 -11.33 9.09
CA ALA A 141 20.67 -12.24 10.16
C ALA A 141 19.62 -13.34 10.39
N ALA A 142 18.33 -13.01 10.36
CA ALA A 142 17.24 -13.99 10.45
C ALA A 142 17.22 -14.93 9.24
N TRP A 143 17.35 -14.39 8.03
CA TRP A 143 17.45 -15.15 6.78
C TRP A 143 18.60 -16.16 6.82
N ASN A 144 19.79 -15.73 7.26
CA ASN A 144 20.97 -16.59 7.35
C ASN A 144 20.81 -17.73 8.37
N ARG A 145 20.04 -17.52 9.45
CA ARG A 145 19.70 -18.60 10.40
C ARG A 145 18.74 -19.61 9.79
N LEU A 146 17.72 -19.12 9.09
CA LEU A 146 16.73 -19.96 8.40
C LEU A 146 17.37 -20.90 7.37
N ILE A 147 18.20 -20.36 6.48
CA ILE A 147 18.80 -21.17 5.39
C ILE A 147 19.78 -22.24 5.92
N ARG A 148 20.35 -22.06 7.12
CA ARG A 148 21.25 -23.02 7.75
C ARG A 148 20.50 -24.11 8.55
N HIS A 149 19.27 -23.84 8.99
CA HIS A 149 18.46 -24.76 9.79
C HIS A 149 17.00 -24.76 9.29
N PRO A 150 16.73 -25.40 8.13
CA PRO A 150 15.44 -25.33 7.45
C PRO A 150 14.27 -25.98 8.21
N ASN A 151 14.56 -26.80 9.23
CA ASN A 151 13.56 -27.57 9.99
C ASN A 151 13.09 -26.89 11.29
N LEU A 152 13.55 -25.67 11.59
CA LEU A 152 12.87 -24.88 12.62
C LEU A 152 11.61 -24.33 11.97
N PRO A 153 10.40 -24.75 12.39
CA PRO A 153 9.20 -24.10 11.92
C PRO A 153 9.41 -22.62 12.26
N LEU A 154 9.52 -21.79 11.24
CA LEU A 154 9.35 -20.35 11.37
C LEU A 154 7.88 -20.14 11.71
N VAL A 155 7.50 -20.58 12.91
CA VAL A 155 6.31 -20.15 13.59
C VAL A 155 6.40 -18.64 13.51
N LEU A 156 5.42 -18.08 12.83
CA LEU A 156 5.01 -16.69 12.87
C LEU A 156 4.74 -16.34 14.34
N THR A 157 5.77 -16.33 15.18
CA THR A 157 5.68 -15.93 16.57
C THR A 157 5.32 -14.46 16.50
N ARG A 158 4.07 -14.18 16.85
CA ARG A 158 3.68 -12.89 17.40
C ARG A 158 4.74 -12.60 18.47
N ALA A 159 5.46 -11.49 18.29
CA ALA A 159 6.25 -11.01 19.42
C ALA A 159 5.24 -10.62 20.52
N PRO A 160 5.53 -10.90 21.79
CA PRO A 160 4.72 -10.39 22.90
C PRO A 160 4.65 -8.86 22.86
#